data_AF-A0A1Q9CMV3-F1
#
_entry.id   AF-A0A1Q9CMV3-F1
#
_cell.length_a   1.000
_cell.length_b   1.000
_cell.length_c   1.000
_cell.angle_alpha   90.00
_cell.angle_beta   90.00
_cell.angle_gamma   90.00
#
_symmetry.space_group_name_H-M   'P 1'
#
loop_
_entity.id
_entity.type
_entity.pdbx_description
1 polymer ?
#
loop_
_entity_poly.entity_id
_entity_poly.type
_entity_poly.pdbx_seq_one_letter_code
_entity_poly.pdbx_strand_id
1 'polypeptide(L)'
;MTREIPEETRALLKRALRSPASGAAVASAASGSPRAAVKSLRDFDLSPAAVRLQKDLSMVSSSLHEASVKLKDTEVPAIVKTARLAEPEMGKIKDRLLWIKKEVQHEHLVKILGLYWLKPGTLCLAMEPAPRCLRRLIREEPQLVQKQQLPLAHGIASAMAHLHGLLEPLIHQELKPENVLIFESGKSRLLAKVTDVGFNKAIFGHGPLAYKAPELFDGKPCSMASDVYAFAILGWELLCAQEAWAGYTDLCKLKAICVENKRPSMDEKASKSRLGKLIQEAWAQDPAQRPSFEALRDKLSQPSIPKQLAKEVPSYWLRCAWRIEHQSLWDKYVAERNDVIRHLRQLERSSIETPQWRSKLEEATVGMPDELCAPIGERYLLHGTKPEVLLDILHQGFNDKLASLRGMFGAGAYFAEDPEKIDQYTREDPGHEAPGLERLHSRLYRAGGHQHPGDHIFYCFVVRVTCGACFLSHGFKDKLRDHDSDFQVFVNEDRRELSAVPGSDPRIPYHTLVVQTGKEAKHRIERFREVISFSANRAYPEYLLAYQRV
;
A
#
# COMPACT_ATOMS: atom_id res chain seq x y z
N MET A 1 -19.16 -13.11 -5.19
CA MET A 1 -19.42 -12.49 -3.87
C MET A 1 -18.25 -11.65 -3.41
N THR A 2 -17.03 -12.18 -3.30
CA THR A 2 -15.83 -11.36 -3.10
C THR A 2 -14.76 -11.72 -4.11
N ARG A 3 -14.19 -10.73 -4.80
CA ARG A 3 -13.07 -10.91 -5.73
C ARG A 3 -11.89 -10.07 -5.26
N GLU A 4 -10.69 -10.61 -5.36
CA GLU A 4 -9.47 -9.84 -5.08
C GLU A 4 -9.34 -8.72 -6.12
N ILE A 5 -9.12 -7.50 -5.65
CA ILE A 5 -9.09 -6.31 -6.51
C ILE A 5 -7.75 -6.18 -7.24
N PRO A 6 -7.75 -5.60 -8.46
CA PRO A 6 -6.51 -5.21 -9.14
C PRO A 6 -5.63 -4.32 -8.26
N GLU A 7 -4.31 -4.42 -8.43
CA GLU A 7 -3.36 -3.69 -7.60
C GLU A 7 -3.50 -2.16 -7.71
N GLU A 8 -3.95 -1.66 -8.86
CA GLU A 8 -4.27 -0.25 -9.08
C GLU A 8 -5.42 0.22 -8.16
N THR A 9 -6.50 -0.56 -8.05
CA THR A 9 -7.61 -0.31 -7.12
C THR A 9 -7.15 -0.44 -5.66
N ARG A 10 -6.26 -1.39 -5.36
CA ARG A 10 -5.66 -1.56 -4.02
C ARG A 10 -4.78 -0.35 -3.66
N ALA A 11 -4.06 0.23 -4.61
CA ALA A 11 -3.24 1.42 -4.41
C ALA A 11 -4.11 2.68 -4.17
N LEU A 12 -5.23 2.83 -4.89
CA LEU A 12 -6.19 3.90 -4.65
C LEU A 12 -6.84 3.82 -3.27
N LEU A 13 -7.22 2.62 -2.82
CA LEU A 13 -7.73 2.39 -1.46
C LEU A 13 -6.64 2.66 -0.39
N LYS A 14 -5.38 2.27 -0.63
CA LYS A 14 -4.24 2.66 0.22
C LYS A 14 -4.05 4.18 0.29
N ARG A 15 -4.34 4.91 -0.80
CA ARG A 15 -4.31 6.39 -0.85
C ARG A 15 -5.47 7.01 -0.07
N ALA A 16 -6.67 6.44 -0.13
CA ALA A 16 -7.83 6.90 0.65
C ALA A 16 -7.61 6.84 2.17
N LEU A 17 -6.79 5.89 2.63
CA LEU A 17 -6.43 5.74 4.03
C LEU A 17 -5.23 6.62 4.46
N ARG A 18 -4.74 7.54 3.62
CA ARG A 18 -3.59 8.42 3.89
C ARG A 18 -3.82 9.88 3.46
N SER A 19 -3.88 10.80 4.41
CA SER A 19 -3.79 12.26 4.22
C SER A 19 -2.30 12.68 4.33
N PRO A 20 -1.72 13.61 3.51
CA PRO A 20 -2.32 14.91 3.15
C PRO A 20 -1.97 15.56 1.76
N ALA A 21 -2.69 16.67 1.47
CA ALA A 21 -2.28 17.91 0.77
C ALA A 21 -2.03 17.99 -0.77
N SER A 22 -3.00 18.65 -1.44
CA SER A 22 -2.88 19.68 -2.51
C SER A 22 -2.24 19.39 -3.90
N GLY A 23 -3.04 19.58 -4.97
CA GLY A 23 -2.62 20.41 -6.12
C GLY A 23 -2.81 19.88 -7.56
N ALA A 24 -3.78 20.46 -8.30
CA ALA A 24 -3.85 20.65 -9.77
C ALA A 24 -4.05 19.46 -10.77
N ALA A 25 -5.27 19.38 -11.33
CA ALA A 25 -5.68 19.60 -12.75
C ALA A 25 -4.64 19.54 -13.92
N VAL A 26 -4.94 19.19 -15.20
CA VAL A 26 -6.16 18.76 -15.96
C VAL A 26 -5.77 18.26 -17.39
N ALA A 27 -6.56 17.34 -18.01
CA ALA A 27 -6.72 17.03 -19.47
C ALA A 27 -5.49 16.59 -20.34
N SER A 28 -5.63 16.04 -21.56
CA SER A 28 -6.63 15.12 -22.21
C SER A 28 -6.10 14.63 -23.58
N ALA A 29 -6.55 13.44 -24.05
CA ALA A 29 -6.68 12.97 -25.46
C ALA A 29 -5.49 13.06 -26.48
N ALA A 30 -5.38 12.28 -27.56
CA ALA A 30 -5.87 10.92 -27.91
C ALA A 30 -5.17 10.42 -29.20
N SER A 31 -5.08 9.09 -29.37
CA SER A 31 -5.08 8.31 -30.65
C SER A 31 -4.05 8.58 -31.78
N GLY A 32 -3.40 7.51 -32.26
CA GLY A 32 -2.76 7.48 -33.59
C GLY A 32 -1.87 6.25 -33.88
N SER A 33 -2.29 5.34 -34.75
CA SER A 33 -1.52 4.19 -35.26
C SER A 33 -1.65 4.12 -36.80
N PRO A 34 -1.09 3.16 -37.58
CA PRO A 34 -0.17 2.04 -37.26
C PRO A 34 0.97 1.75 -38.31
N ARG A 35 1.89 0.82 -37.97
CA ARG A 35 2.71 -0.06 -38.86
C ARG A 35 3.73 0.61 -39.84
N ALA A 36 4.87 0.02 -40.23
CA ALA A 36 5.75 -1.07 -39.76
C ALA A 36 7.08 -0.98 -40.58
N ALA A 37 8.09 -1.86 -40.59
CA ALA A 37 8.36 -3.16 -39.94
C ALA A 37 9.89 -3.44 -39.89
N VAL A 38 10.41 -4.03 -38.80
CA VAL A 38 11.68 -4.80 -38.80
C VAL A 38 11.52 -6.05 -37.93
N LYS A 39 11.91 -7.22 -38.43
CA LYS A 39 11.86 -8.52 -37.72
C LYS A 39 13.26 -8.93 -37.22
N SER A 40 13.56 -8.59 -35.98
CA SER A 40 14.57 -9.28 -35.12
C SER A 40 14.54 -8.81 -33.65
N LEU A 41 13.86 -7.69 -33.36
CA LEU A 41 13.66 -7.13 -32.01
C LEU A 41 12.41 -7.67 -31.26
N ARG A 42 11.77 -8.75 -31.74
CA ARG A 42 10.39 -9.10 -31.35
C ARG A 42 10.20 -9.75 -29.98
N ASP A 43 11.28 -10.20 -29.34
CA ASP A 43 11.20 -10.97 -28.10
C ASP A 43 11.50 -10.13 -26.85
N PHE A 44 11.53 -8.80 -27.02
CA PHE A 44 11.74 -7.79 -25.98
C PHE A 44 10.54 -6.85 -25.89
N ASP A 45 10.32 -6.32 -24.70
CA ASP A 45 9.22 -5.40 -24.40
C ASP A 45 9.59 -3.93 -24.60
N LEU A 46 10.86 -3.60 -24.83
CA LEU A 46 11.32 -2.29 -25.29
C LEU A 46 12.12 -2.38 -26.60
N SER A 47 11.94 -1.35 -27.44
CA SER A 47 12.82 -1.05 -28.57
C SER A 47 13.93 -0.11 -28.10
N PRO A 48 15.18 -0.21 -28.63
CA PRO A 48 16.23 0.77 -28.35
C PRO A 48 15.81 2.21 -28.67
N ALA A 49 15.00 2.40 -29.71
CA ALA A 49 14.47 3.70 -30.12
C ALA A 49 13.42 4.28 -29.15
N ALA A 50 12.91 3.47 -28.22
CA ALA A 50 12.02 3.93 -27.15
C ALA A 50 12.79 4.50 -25.95
N VAL A 51 14.13 4.50 -25.96
CA VAL A 51 14.97 4.95 -24.84
C VAL A 51 15.87 6.10 -25.28
N ARG A 52 15.81 7.23 -24.57
CA ARG A 52 16.66 8.39 -24.77
C ARG A 52 17.52 8.60 -23.53
N LEU A 53 18.84 8.46 -23.68
CA LEU A 53 19.78 8.71 -22.57
C LEU A 53 19.90 10.21 -22.29
N GLN A 54 19.94 10.58 -21.02
CA GLN A 54 20.10 11.97 -20.59
C GLN A 54 21.57 12.19 -20.16
N LYS A 55 22.37 12.73 -21.10
CA LYS A 55 23.84 13.02 -21.05
C LYS A 55 24.81 11.86 -21.34
N ASP A 56 26.00 12.25 -21.86
CA ASP A 56 27.09 11.38 -22.28
C ASP A 56 27.90 10.74 -21.13
N LEU A 57 27.50 9.51 -20.77
CA LEU A 57 28.34 8.29 -20.77
C LEU A 57 29.74 8.24 -20.10
N SER A 58 30.18 9.20 -19.28
CA SER A 58 31.56 9.19 -18.73
C SER A 58 31.76 9.40 -17.22
N MET A 59 30.80 9.96 -16.47
CA MET A 59 31.06 10.44 -15.09
C MET A 59 30.34 9.69 -13.96
N VAL A 60 29.49 8.71 -14.27
CA VAL A 60 28.83 7.84 -13.28
C VAL A 60 29.08 6.39 -13.70
N SER A 61 29.38 5.52 -12.73
CA SER A 61 29.63 4.07 -12.85
C SER A 61 29.22 3.47 -14.20
N SER A 62 30.19 2.91 -14.95
CA SER A 62 30.13 2.56 -16.39
C SER A 62 29.02 1.61 -16.87
N SER A 63 28.11 1.21 -15.97
CA SER A 63 26.95 0.38 -16.25
C SER A 63 25.59 1.03 -15.95
N LEU A 64 25.49 2.26 -15.43
CA LEU A 64 24.21 2.91 -15.08
C LEU A 64 24.07 4.30 -15.72
N HIS A 65 22.91 4.57 -16.32
CA HIS A 65 22.63 5.79 -17.07
C HIS A 65 21.23 6.33 -16.77
N GLU A 66 21.08 7.66 -16.63
CA GLU A 66 19.76 8.31 -16.60
C GLU A 66 19.17 8.33 -18.01
N ALA A 67 17.86 8.11 -18.12
CA ALA A 67 17.15 8.05 -19.39
C ALA A 67 15.70 8.52 -19.26
N SER A 68 15.07 8.81 -20.39
CA SER A 68 13.63 8.71 -20.54
C SER A 68 13.27 7.49 -21.41
N VAL A 69 12.19 6.81 -21.04
CA VAL A 69 11.68 5.62 -21.73
C VAL A 69 10.24 5.88 -22.17
N LYS A 70 9.97 5.71 -23.45
CA LYS A 70 8.62 5.82 -24.02
C LYS A 70 7.87 4.50 -23.82
N LEU A 71 6.97 4.49 -22.84
CA LEU A 71 6.05 3.39 -22.56
C LEU A 71 4.69 3.70 -23.17
N LYS A 72 4.31 3.00 -24.25
CA LYS A 72 3.14 3.33 -25.08
C LYS A 72 3.23 4.80 -25.56
N ASP A 73 2.35 5.67 -25.05
CA ASP A 73 2.26 7.08 -25.41
C ASP A 73 2.82 8.02 -24.33
N THR A 74 3.36 7.48 -23.23
CA THR A 74 3.92 8.27 -22.13
C THR A 74 5.44 8.13 -22.07
N GLU A 75 6.16 9.25 -22.06
CA GLU A 75 7.60 9.28 -21.80
C GLU A 75 7.83 9.41 -20.29
N VAL A 76 8.45 8.40 -19.68
CA VAL A 76 8.73 8.36 -18.23
C VAL A 76 10.23 8.44 -17.96
N PRO A 77 10.67 9.12 -16.87
CA PRO A 77 12.06 9.03 -16.43
C PRO A 77 12.40 7.60 -15.99
N ALA A 78 13.65 7.19 -16.18
CA ALA A 78 14.14 5.85 -15.92
C ALA A 78 15.64 5.85 -15.60
N ILE A 79 16.11 4.76 -15.00
CA ILE A 79 17.53 4.38 -14.97
C ILE A 79 17.71 3.19 -15.92
N VAL A 80 18.76 3.22 -16.73
CA VAL A 80 19.14 2.12 -17.62
C VAL A 80 20.42 1.49 -17.12
N LYS A 81 20.37 0.20 -16.79
CA LYS A 81 21.56 -0.59 -16.51
C LYS A 81 22.03 -1.35 -17.75
N THR A 82 23.31 -1.27 -18.09
CA THR A 82 23.94 -2.02 -19.18
C THR A 82 24.74 -3.22 -18.64
N ALA A 83 24.63 -4.36 -19.30
CA ALA A 83 25.39 -5.57 -18.99
C ALA A 83 25.89 -6.24 -20.28
N ARG A 84 27.20 -6.56 -20.32
CA ARG A 84 27.74 -7.43 -21.36
C ARG A 84 27.54 -8.89 -20.95
N LEU A 85 26.98 -9.69 -21.84
CA LEU A 85 26.65 -11.09 -21.62
C LEU A 85 27.24 -11.95 -22.75
N ALA A 86 27.67 -13.17 -22.42
CA ALA A 86 28.10 -14.14 -23.42
C ALA A 86 26.88 -14.78 -24.10
N GLU A 87 26.99 -15.06 -25.41
CA GLU A 87 25.89 -15.58 -26.23
C GLU A 87 25.10 -16.78 -25.65
N PRO A 88 25.71 -17.80 -25.02
CA PRO A 88 24.96 -18.92 -24.44
C PRO A 88 24.17 -18.57 -23.16
N GLU A 89 24.47 -17.47 -22.48
CA GLU A 89 23.79 -17.03 -21.25
C GLU A 89 22.65 -16.03 -21.51
N MET A 90 22.74 -15.30 -22.62
CA MET A 90 21.85 -14.18 -22.98
C MET A 90 20.36 -14.54 -22.97
N GLY A 91 19.98 -15.68 -23.56
CA GLY A 91 18.57 -16.11 -23.63
C GLY A 91 17.98 -16.41 -22.24
N LYS A 92 18.69 -17.19 -21.43
CA LYS A 92 18.24 -17.58 -20.08
C LYS A 92 18.08 -16.38 -19.15
N ILE A 93 19.03 -15.44 -19.18
CA ILE A 93 18.98 -14.21 -18.37
C ILE A 93 17.82 -13.33 -18.83
N LYS A 94 17.66 -13.12 -20.15
CA LYS A 94 16.54 -12.37 -20.74
C LYS A 94 15.19 -12.92 -20.28
N ASP A 95 14.93 -14.22 -20.50
CA ASP A 95 13.61 -14.80 -20.27
C ASP A 95 13.27 -14.81 -18.78
N ARG A 96 14.27 -15.02 -17.91
CA ARG A 96 14.13 -14.86 -16.46
C ARG A 96 13.80 -13.43 -16.05
N LEU A 97 14.45 -12.42 -16.63
CA LEU A 97 14.18 -11.00 -16.31
C LEU A 97 12.80 -10.55 -16.82
N LEU A 98 12.34 -11.05 -17.97
CA LEU A 98 10.97 -10.85 -18.46
C LEU A 98 9.93 -11.49 -17.53
N TRP A 99 10.19 -12.71 -17.03
CA TRP A 99 9.34 -13.36 -16.04
C TRP A 99 9.34 -12.61 -14.70
N ILE A 100 10.50 -12.19 -14.18
CA ILE A 100 10.60 -11.35 -12.97
C ILE A 100 9.76 -10.08 -13.13
N LYS A 101 9.90 -9.36 -14.24
CA LYS A 101 9.10 -8.16 -14.52
C LYS A 101 7.59 -8.43 -14.43
N LYS A 102 7.14 -9.58 -14.94
CA LYS A 102 5.72 -9.90 -15.08
C LYS A 102 5.10 -10.41 -13.78
N GLU A 103 5.77 -11.37 -13.12
CA GLU A 103 5.20 -12.15 -12.02
C GLU A 103 5.74 -11.77 -10.62
N VAL A 104 6.88 -11.08 -10.53
CA VAL A 104 7.54 -10.77 -9.24
C VAL A 104 7.40 -9.28 -8.93
N GLN A 105 6.42 -8.93 -8.09
CA GLN A 105 6.10 -7.54 -7.75
C GLN A 105 6.01 -7.36 -6.22
N HIS A 106 6.70 -6.33 -5.71
CA HIS A 106 6.78 -6.04 -4.28
C HIS A 106 7.15 -4.57 -4.04
N GLU A 107 6.64 -3.94 -2.97
CA GLU A 107 6.86 -2.51 -2.64
C GLU A 107 8.36 -2.16 -2.47
N HIS A 108 9.13 -3.12 -1.98
CA HIS A 108 10.59 -3.00 -1.79
C HIS A 108 11.43 -3.67 -2.89
N LEU A 109 10.85 -3.96 -4.06
CA LEU A 109 11.60 -4.34 -5.27
C LEU A 109 11.52 -3.22 -6.31
N VAL A 110 12.63 -2.95 -7.00
CA VAL A 110 12.69 -1.95 -8.05
C VAL A 110 11.92 -2.44 -9.28
N LYS A 111 10.94 -1.66 -9.72
CA LYS A 111 10.11 -1.97 -10.88
C LYS A 111 10.93 -1.94 -12.17
N ILE A 112 10.96 -3.09 -12.85
CA ILE A 112 11.48 -3.19 -14.22
C ILE A 112 10.48 -2.55 -15.17
N LEU A 113 10.91 -1.52 -15.90
CA LEU A 113 10.13 -0.86 -16.95
C LEU A 113 10.20 -1.65 -18.27
N GLY A 114 11.34 -2.28 -18.54
CA GLY A 114 11.52 -3.25 -19.62
C GLY A 114 12.99 -3.53 -19.94
N LEU A 115 13.21 -4.30 -20.99
CA LEU A 115 14.49 -4.84 -21.42
C LEU A 115 14.69 -4.58 -22.92
N TYR A 116 15.93 -4.34 -23.34
CA TYR A 116 16.29 -4.26 -24.77
C TYR A 116 17.75 -4.62 -25.02
N TRP A 117 18.10 -5.04 -26.23
CA TRP A 117 19.50 -5.10 -26.67
C TRP A 117 19.93 -3.73 -27.21
N LEU A 118 20.95 -3.12 -26.62
CA LEU A 118 21.58 -1.93 -27.24
C LEU A 118 22.32 -2.31 -28.52
N LYS A 119 22.99 -3.46 -28.49
CA LYS A 119 23.69 -4.12 -29.60
C LYS A 119 23.92 -5.59 -29.22
N PRO A 120 24.34 -6.47 -30.16
CA PRO A 120 24.68 -7.86 -29.83
C PRO A 120 25.61 -7.96 -28.61
N GLY A 121 25.30 -8.91 -27.72
CA GLY A 121 26.05 -9.11 -26.46
C GLY A 121 25.88 -8.03 -25.37
N THR A 122 25.05 -6.98 -25.56
CA THR A 122 24.90 -5.87 -24.59
C THR A 122 23.43 -5.65 -24.19
N LEU A 123 23.02 -6.26 -23.07
CA LEU A 123 21.66 -6.16 -22.53
C LEU A 123 21.48 -4.84 -21.79
N CYS A 124 20.32 -4.22 -21.95
CA CYS A 124 19.88 -3.07 -21.19
C CYS A 124 18.63 -3.42 -20.38
N LEU A 125 18.64 -3.09 -19.09
CA LEU A 125 17.49 -3.11 -18.19
C LEU A 125 17.08 -1.67 -17.89
N ALA A 126 15.88 -1.27 -18.31
CA ALA A 126 15.26 -0.03 -17.87
C ALA A 126 14.46 -0.28 -16.58
N MET A 127 14.68 0.56 -15.57
CA MET A 127 14.04 0.48 -14.26
C MET A 127 13.51 1.85 -13.81
N GLU A 128 12.59 1.85 -12.84
CA GLU A 128 12.10 3.10 -12.23
C GLU A 128 13.25 3.96 -11.67
N PRO A 129 13.19 5.30 -11.80
CA PRO A 129 14.29 6.18 -11.45
C PRO A 129 14.36 6.40 -9.93
N ALA A 130 15.56 6.37 -9.37
CA ALA A 130 15.84 6.69 -7.98
C ALA A 130 16.94 7.76 -7.89
N PRO A 131 16.86 8.75 -6.98
CA PRO A 131 17.88 9.79 -6.85
C PRO A 131 19.27 9.25 -6.45
N ARG A 132 19.32 8.09 -5.76
CA ARG A 132 20.58 7.48 -5.29
C ARG A 132 20.40 6.02 -4.86
N CYS A 133 21.53 5.30 -4.80
CA CYS A 133 21.64 4.01 -4.11
C CYS A 133 22.01 4.19 -2.62
N LEU A 134 21.87 3.12 -1.83
CA LEU A 134 22.18 3.11 -0.41
C LEU A 134 23.66 3.38 -0.14
N ARG A 135 24.58 2.89 -0.98
CA ARG A 135 26.02 3.20 -0.84
C ARG A 135 26.28 4.70 -0.88
N ARG A 136 25.59 5.42 -1.77
CA ARG A 136 25.69 6.87 -1.92
C ARG A 136 25.07 7.58 -0.71
N LEU A 137 23.90 7.14 -0.25
CA LEU A 137 23.26 7.66 0.97
C LEU A 137 24.16 7.52 2.22
N ILE A 138 24.84 6.38 2.41
CA ILE A 138 25.76 6.15 3.55
C ILE A 138 26.92 7.16 3.54
N ARG A 139 27.46 7.48 2.36
CA ARG A 139 28.58 8.42 2.21
C ARG A 139 28.16 9.89 2.34
N GLU A 140 27.00 10.26 1.79
CA GLU A 140 26.53 11.66 1.75
C GLU A 140 25.76 12.08 3.01
N GLU A 141 24.93 11.18 3.57
CA GLU A 141 24.04 11.49 4.70
C GLU A 141 24.04 10.41 5.80
N PRO A 142 25.19 10.10 6.42
CA PRO A 142 25.30 9.06 7.45
C PRO A 142 24.36 9.29 8.65
N GLN A 143 24.09 10.56 9.00
CA GLN A 143 23.13 10.89 10.06
C GLN A 143 21.68 10.53 9.71
N LEU A 144 21.29 10.58 8.43
CA LEU A 144 19.97 10.18 7.97
C LEU A 144 19.85 8.65 7.97
N VAL A 145 20.92 7.95 7.59
CA VAL A 145 21.02 6.48 7.68
C VAL A 145 20.82 6.02 9.12
N GLN A 146 21.56 6.55 10.10
CA GLN A 146 21.41 6.16 11.51
C GLN A 146 19.98 6.37 12.04
N LYS A 147 19.30 7.45 11.60
CA LYS A 147 17.90 7.72 11.95
C LYS A 147 16.90 6.74 11.32
N GLN A 148 17.22 6.13 10.18
CA GLN A 148 16.30 5.28 9.39
C GLN A 148 16.80 3.84 9.17
N GLN A 149 17.87 3.43 9.87
CA GLN A 149 18.52 2.13 9.74
C GLN A 149 17.55 0.94 9.89
N LEU A 150 16.56 1.02 10.79
CA LEU A 150 15.58 -0.04 11.01
C LEU A 150 14.52 -0.11 9.89
N PRO A 151 13.84 0.98 9.50
CA PRO A 151 12.99 1.01 8.30
C PRO A 151 13.69 0.56 7.00
N LEU A 152 14.95 0.97 6.80
CA LEU A 152 15.75 0.58 5.64
C LEU A 152 16.07 -0.92 5.67
N ALA A 153 16.59 -1.44 6.79
CA ALA A 153 16.87 -2.87 6.96
C ALA A 153 15.61 -3.73 6.81
N HIS A 154 14.47 -3.31 7.39
CA HIS A 154 13.19 -4.00 7.26
C HIS A 154 12.72 -4.06 5.80
N GLY A 155 12.82 -2.95 5.05
CA GLY A 155 12.41 -2.93 3.64
C GLY A 155 13.23 -3.91 2.79
N ILE A 156 14.54 -3.94 2.98
CA ILE A 156 15.44 -4.88 2.31
C ILE A 156 15.12 -6.33 2.71
N ALA A 157 14.95 -6.60 4.01
CA ALA A 157 14.61 -7.95 4.49
C ALA A 157 13.25 -8.43 3.96
N SER A 158 12.27 -7.53 3.86
CA SER A 158 10.96 -7.81 3.29
C SER A 158 11.03 -8.16 1.79
N ALA A 159 11.82 -7.41 1.01
CA ALA A 159 12.07 -7.73 -0.40
C ALA A 159 12.72 -9.11 -0.58
N MET A 160 13.74 -9.40 0.21
CA MET A 160 14.45 -10.68 0.16
C MET A 160 13.59 -11.85 0.65
N ALA A 161 12.73 -11.65 1.65
CA ALA A 161 11.76 -12.63 2.11
C ALA A 161 10.76 -12.99 0.99
N HIS A 162 10.27 -11.98 0.24
CA HIS A 162 9.42 -12.22 -0.93
C HIS A 162 10.14 -13.04 -2.00
N LEU A 163 11.39 -12.69 -2.35
CA LEU A 163 12.19 -13.42 -3.35
C LEU A 163 12.49 -14.87 -2.95
N HIS A 164 12.80 -15.11 -1.68
CA HIS A 164 13.10 -16.45 -1.15
C HIS A 164 11.85 -17.29 -0.91
N GLY A 165 10.69 -16.67 -0.72
CA GLY A 165 9.39 -17.34 -0.53
C GLY A 165 8.66 -17.72 -1.82
N LEU A 166 9.24 -17.45 -3.00
CA LEU A 166 8.69 -17.92 -4.28
C LEU A 166 8.80 -19.46 -4.39
N LEU A 167 7.89 -20.07 -5.16
CA LEU A 167 7.88 -21.54 -5.39
C LEU A 167 9.23 -22.06 -5.91
N GLU A 168 9.90 -21.26 -6.75
CA GLU A 168 11.33 -21.40 -7.05
C GLU A 168 12.08 -20.20 -6.43
N PRO A 169 12.77 -20.37 -5.29
CA PRO A 169 13.42 -19.28 -4.57
C PRO A 169 14.46 -18.52 -5.40
N LEU A 170 14.32 -17.20 -5.49
CA LEU A 170 15.26 -16.32 -6.18
C LEU A 170 16.38 -15.86 -5.23
N ILE A 171 17.50 -16.57 -5.26
CA ILE A 171 18.75 -16.15 -4.62
C ILE A 171 19.32 -14.94 -5.39
N HIS A 172 19.62 -13.85 -4.70
CA HIS A 172 20.09 -12.58 -5.28
C HIS A 172 21.58 -12.61 -5.66
N GLN A 173 22.42 -13.26 -4.86
CA GLN A 173 23.86 -13.50 -5.11
C GLN A 173 24.79 -12.27 -5.08
N GLU A 174 24.26 -11.05 -5.27
CA GLU A 174 24.99 -9.77 -5.17
C GLU A 174 24.22 -8.74 -4.32
N LEU A 175 23.62 -9.15 -3.18
CA LEU A 175 22.99 -8.19 -2.28
C LEU A 175 24.03 -7.28 -1.61
N LYS A 176 24.01 -5.97 -1.94
CA LYS A 176 24.96 -4.96 -1.47
C LYS A 176 24.36 -3.54 -1.56
N PRO A 177 24.92 -2.53 -0.87
CA PRO A 177 24.37 -1.16 -0.84
C PRO A 177 24.28 -0.46 -2.21
N GLU A 178 25.07 -0.86 -3.21
CA GLU A 178 24.92 -0.37 -4.59
C GLU A 178 23.64 -0.89 -5.26
N ASN A 179 23.19 -2.09 -4.90
CA ASN A 179 22.02 -2.78 -5.47
C ASN A 179 20.73 -2.51 -4.64
N VAL A 180 20.76 -1.51 -3.76
CA VAL A 180 19.58 -1.00 -3.04
C VAL A 180 19.38 0.45 -3.44
N LEU A 181 18.28 0.75 -4.11
CA LEU A 181 17.88 2.10 -4.51
C LEU A 181 17.05 2.76 -3.40
N ILE A 182 17.23 4.07 -3.24
CA ILE A 182 16.59 4.86 -2.18
C ILE A 182 15.63 5.86 -2.81
N PHE A 183 14.36 5.76 -2.41
CA PHE A 183 13.28 6.64 -2.82
C PHE A 183 12.83 7.50 -1.63
N GLU A 184 12.33 8.70 -1.91
CA GLU A 184 11.77 9.59 -0.90
C GLU A 184 10.24 9.43 -0.83
N SER A 185 9.72 9.33 0.39
CA SER A 185 8.29 9.10 0.65
C SER A 185 7.77 10.15 1.63
N GLY A 186 7.18 11.23 1.10
CA GLY A 186 6.60 12.31 1.89
C GLY A 186 7.64 13.06 2.75
N LYS A 187 7.28 13.39 4.00
CA LYS A 187 8.10 14.20 4.92
C LYS A 187 9.34 13.42 5.42
N SER A 188 10.37 13.36 4.58
CA SER A 188 11.72 12.86 4.89
C SER A 188 11.84 11.37 5.24
N ARG A 189 10.84 10.53 4.95
CA ARG A 189 10.96 9.07 5.08
C ARG A 189 11.60 8.47 3.83
N LEU A 190 12.56 7.57 4.03
CA LEU A 190 13.20 6.82 2.95
C LEU A 190 12.52 5.47 2.73
N LEU A 191 12.45 5.07 1.47
CA LEU A 191 11.99 3.75 1.02
C LEU A 191 13.16 3.06 0.30
N ALA A 192 13.66 1.97 0.87
CA ALA A 192 14.63 1.10 0.22
C ALA A 192 13.93 0.16 -0.75
N LYS A 193 14.46 0.01 -1.97
CA LYS A 193 14.06 -1.00 -2.95
C LYS A 193 15.28 -1.76 -3.46
N VAL A 194 15.21 -3.10 -3.49
CA VAL A 194 16.29 -3.96 -4.01
C VAL A 194 16.18 -4.07 -5.54
N THR A 195 17.31 -4.01 -6.25
CA THR A 195 17.41 -4.16 -7.71
C THR A 195 18.35 -5.32 -8.07
N ASP A 196 18.64 -5.53 -9.36
CA ASP A 196 19.56 -6.57 -9.86
C ASP A 196 19.16 -8.02 -9.55
N VAL A 197 17.88 -8.25 -9.23
CA VAL A 197 17.31 -9.60 -9.11
C VAL A 197 17.39 -10.33 -10.46
N GLY A 198 17.91 -11.56 -10.45
CA GLY A 198 18.01 -12.41 -11.64
C GLY A 198 19.18 -12.10 -12.58
N PHE A 199 20.03 -11.10 -12.28
CA PHE A 199 21.25 -10.76 -13.03
C PHE A 199 22.43 -11.73 -12.81
N ASN A 200 22.15 -12.96 -12.39
CA ASN A 200 23.12 -13.97 -12.00
C ASN A 200 24.26 -14.11 -13.01
N LYS A 201 25.44 -13.62 -12.67
CA LYS A 201 26.69 -13.96 -13.35
C LYS A 201 26.96 -15.42 -13.03
N ALA A 202 26.79 -16.32 -14.00
CA ALA A 202 27.05 -17.76 -13.81
C ALA A 202 28.55 -18.09 -13.64
N ILE A 203 29.41 -17.08 -13.68
CA ILE A 203 30.85 -17.19 -13.44
C ILE A 203 31.13 -17.09 -11.93
N PHE A 204 31.51 -18.22 -11.34
CA PHE A 204 32.00 -18.34 -9.97
C PHE A 204 33.00 -17.23 -9.62
N GLY A 205 32.74 -16.49 -8.54
CA GLY A 205 33.72 -15.59 -7.90
C GLY A 205 33.51 -14.09 -8.05
N HIS A 206 32.60 -13.61 -8.90
CA HIS A 206 32.43 -12.17 -9.17
C HIS A 206 31.37 -11.46 -8.30
N GLY A 207 31.64 -11.31 -7.01
CA GLY A 207 30.96 -10.40 -6.09
C GLY A 207 31.96 -9.71 -5.15
N PRO A 208 31.69 -8.49 -4.64
CA PRO A 208 32.65 -7.79 -3.77
C PRO A 208 32.91 -8.57 -2.48
N LEU A 209 34.18 -8.85 -2.17
CA LEU A 209 34.56 -9.78 -1.10
C LEU A 209 34.01 -9.42 0.28
N ALA A 210 33.73 -8.13 0.52
CA ALA A 210 33.16 -7.62 1.76
C ALA A 210 31.82 -8.30 2.15
N TYR A 211 30.96 -8.62 1.17
CA TYR A 211 29.62 -9.19 1.38
C TYR A 211 29.58 -10.71 1.15
N LYS A 212 30.67 -11.31 0.67
CA LYS A 212 30.71 -12.71 0.28
C LYS A 212 30.76 -13.60 1.53
N ALA A 213 29.83 -14.56 1.61
CA ALA A 213 29.73 -15.47 2.74
C ALA A 213 30.92 -16.46 2.81
N PRO A 214 31.38 -16.87 4.02
CA PRO A 214 32.55 -17.72 4.20
C PRO A 214 32.54 -19.00 3.35
N GLU A 215 31.40 -19.68 3.30
CA GLU A 215 31.23 -20.93 2.58
C GLU A 215 31.38 -20.82 1.06
N LEU A 216 31.24 -19.61 0.50
CA LEU A 216 31.43 -19.35 -0.93
C LEU A 216 32.92 -19.21 -1.31
N PHE A 217 33.83 -19.16 -0.33
CA PHE A 217 35.27 -19.29 -0.55
C PHE A 217 35.70 -20.76 -0.61
N ASP A 218 34.97 -21.66 0.06
CA ASP A 218 35.15 -23.12 -0.02
C ASP A 218 34.55 -23.72 -1.31
N GLY A 219 34.13 -22.90 -2.27
CA GLY A 219 33.52 -23.32 -3.53
C GLY A 219 32.06 -23.78 -3.44
N LYS A 220 31.39 -23.64 -2.29
CA LYS A 220 29.96 -23.97 -2.18
C LYS A 220 29.11 -23.00 -3.02
N PRO A 221 27.98 -23.46 -3.60
CA PRO A 221 27.11 -22.60 -4.40
C PRO A 221 26.43 -21.54 -3.53
N CYS A 222 26.06 -20.42 -4.16
CA CYS A 222 25.20 -19.41 -3.53
C CYS A 222 23.89 -20.03 -3.06
N SER A 223 23.44 -19.61 -1.88
CA SER A 223 22.24 -20.11 -1.20
C SER A 223 21.45 -18.95 -0.57
N MET A 224 20.22 -19.21 -0.13
CA MET A 224 19.44 -18.24 0.65
C MET A 224 20.22 -17.74 1.88
N ALA A 225 20.92 -18.65 2.58
CA ALA A 225 21.76 -18.31 3.73
C ALA A 225 23.00 -17.45 3.38
N SER A 226 23.48 -17.49 2.13
CA SER A 226 24.56 -16.60 1.69
C SER A 226 24.07 -15.16 1.40
N ASP A 227 22.84 -15.00 0.92
CA ASP A 227 22.20 -13.68 0.83
C ASP A 227 21.95 -13.10 2.24
N VAL A 228 21.58 -13.93 3.21
CA VAL A 228 21.42 -13.51 4.63
C VAL A 228 22.73 -12.98 5.22
N TYR A 229 23.86 -13.64 4.93
CA TYR A 229 25.18 -13.12 5.32
C TYR A 229 25.48 -11.77 4.66
N ALA A 230 25.19 -11.63 3.36
CA ALA A 230 25.39 -10.38 2.63
C ALA A 230 24.53 -9.24 3.22
N PHE A 231 23.28 -9.54 3.61
CA PHE A 231 22.40 -8.65 4.36
C PHE A 231 22.97 -8.27 5.73
N ALA A 232 23.62 -9.19 6.45
CA ALA A 232 24.25 -8.88 7.74
C ALA A 232 25.35 -7.82 7.60
N ILE A 233 26.20 -7.94 6.58
CA ILE A 233 27.25 -6.94 6.29
C ILE A 233 26.63 -5.60 5.85
N LEU A 234 25.60 -5.62 5.00
CA LEU A 234 24.84 -4.41 4.64
C LEU A 234 24.19 -3.76 5.87
N GLY A 235 23.61 -4.57 6.76
CA GLY A 235 23.01 -4.14 8.02
C GLY A 235 24.03 -3.51 8.96
N TRP A 236 25.27 -4.01 8.98
CA TRP A 236 26.38 -3.35 9.69
C TRP A 236 26.67 -1.97 9.10
N GLU A 237 26.68 -1.81 7.76
CA GLU A 237 26.86 -0.47 7.15
C GLU A 237 25.70 0.48 7.47
N LEU A 238 24.46 -0.02 7.58
CA LEU A 238 23.31 0.77 8.05
C LEU A 238 23.47 1.18 9.53
N LEU A 239 23.92 0.26 10.39
CA LEU A 239 24.02 0.47 11.83
C LEU A 239 25.16 1.42 12.20
N CYS A 240 26.31 1.30 11.54
CA CYS A 240 27.48 2.13 11.78
C CYS A 240 27.51 3.39 10.89
N ALA A 241 26.70 3.44 9.82
CA ALA A 241 26.75 4.44 8.75
C ALA A 241 28.16 4.63 8.16
N GLN A 242 28.84 3.49 7.92
CA GLN A 242 30.22 3.40 7.45
C GLN A 242 30.36 2.23 6.47
N GLU A 243 31.38 2.26 5.61
CA GLU A 243 31.69 1.18 4.68
C GLU A 243 32.35 -0.02 5.40
N ALA A 244 31.83 -1.22 5.20
CA ALA A 244 32.34 -2.42 5.86
C ALA A 244 33.75 -2.77 5.36
N TRP A 245 34.62 -3.17 6.27
CA TRP A 245 36.03 -3.49 5.98
C TRP A 245 36.83 -2.33 5.35
N ALA A 246 36.46 -1.07 5.63
CA ALA A 246 37.23 0.10 5.22
C ALA A 246 38.72 -0.05 5.62
N GLY A 247 39.62 0.26 4.69
CA GLY A 247 41.07 0.11 4.87
C GLY A 247 41.63 -1.31 4.67
N TYR A 248 40.80 -2.35 4.53
CA TYR A 248 41.28 -3.71 4.27
C TYR A 248 41.49 -3.94 2.76
N THR A 249 42.68 -4.39 2.38
CA THR A 249 42.91 -4.99 1.05
C THR A 249 42.13 -6.29 0.92
N ASP A 250 41.89 -6.75 -0.31
CA ASP A 250 41.13 -7.98 -0.55
C ASP A 250 41.79 -9.23 0.05
N LEU A 251 43.12 -9.30 0.09
CA LEU A 251 43.85 -10.35 0.81
C LEU A 251 43.63 -10.28 2.33
N CYS A 252 43.58 -9.07 2.90
CA CYS A 252 43.25 -8.89 4.32
C CYS A 252 41.80 -9.28 4.62
N LYS A 253 40.85 -8.97 3.74
CA LYS A 253 39.44 -9.41 3.87
C LYS A 253 39.34 -10.94 3.85
N LEU A 254 39.99 -11.59 2.88
CA LEU A 254 40.06 -13.06 2.77
C LEU A 254 40.60 -13.70 4.05
N LYS A 255 41.74 -13.22 4.55
CA LYS A 255 42.33 -13.73 5.79
C LYS A 255 41.40 -13.52 7.00
N ALA A 256 40.85 -12.32 7.14
CA ALA A 256 39.97 -11.96 8.25
C ALA A 256 38.71 -12.83 8.28
N ILE A 257 38.03 -13.00 7.14
CA ILE A 257 36.76 -13.74 7.04
C ILE A 257 37.01 -15.26 7.14
N CYS A 258 37.94 -15.80 6.35
CA CYS A 258 38.06 -17.25 6.18
C CYS A 258 38.98 -17.93 7.20
N VAL A 259 40.02 -17.24 7.68
CA VAL A 259 41.04 -17.82 8.58
C VAL A 259 40.85 -17.37 10.02
N GLU A 260 40.61 -16.07 10.22
CA GLU A 260 40.50 -15.48 11.56
C GLU A 260 39.06 -15.45 12.10
N ASN A 261 38.08 -15.88 11.29
CA ASN A 261 36.64 -15.83 11.56
C ASN A 261 36.15 -14.45 12.09
N LYS A 262 36.78 -13.38 11.64
CA LYS A 262 36.43 -12.01 12.01
C LYS A 262 35.18 -11.55 11.27
N ARG A 263 34.57 -10.49 11.81
CA ARG A 263 33.48 -9.72 11.23
C ARG A 263 33.80 -8.23 11.40
N PRO A 264 33.14 -7.30 10.68
CA PRO A 264 33.30 -5.87 10.91
C PRO A 264 33.06 -5.52 12.38
N SER A 265 34.00 -4.81 13.00
CA SER A 265 33.96 -4.47 14.43
C SER A 265 32.73 -3.63 14.76
N MET A 266 32.06 -3.91 15.87
CA MET A 266 30.87 -3.19 16.32
C MET A 266 31.06 -2.81 17.79
N ASP A 267 30.75 -1.57 18.17
CA ASP A 267 30.83 -1.15 19.57
C ASP A 267 29.76 -1.84 20.43
N GLU A 268 29.91 -1.78 21.75
CA GLU A 268 29.03 -2.46 22.70
C GLU A 268 27.56 -1.99 22.60
N LYS A 269 27.32 -0.70 22.33
CA LYS A 269 25.99 -0.11 22.20
C LYS A 269 25.33 -0.56 20.89
N ALA A 270 26.09 -0.55 19.80
CA ALA A 270 25.63 -1.04 18.50
C ALA A 270 25.35 -2.55 18.55
N SER A 271 26.21 -3.37 19.16
CA SER A 271 25.98 -4.82 19.32
C SER A 271 24.75 -5.15 20.15
N LYS A 272 24.52 -4.42 21.25
CA LYS A 272 23.31 -4.61 22.08
C LYS A 272 22.03 -4.08 21.43
N SER A 273 22.13 -3.29 20.36
CA SER A 273 20.96 -2.76 19.64
C SER A 273 20.16 -3.87 18.94
N ARG A 274 18.90 -3.58 18.61
CA ARG A 274 18.03 -4.52 17.88
C ARG A 274 18.65 -4.97 16.56
N LEU A 275 19.16 -4.04 15.76
CA LEU A 275 19.79 -4.34 14.48
C LEU A 275 21.11 -5.09 14.68
N GLY A 276 21.92 -4.71 15.68
CA GLY A 276 23.18 -5.37 16.03
C GLY A 276 23.03 -6.86 16.34
N LYS A 277 22.05 -7.22 17.18
CA LYS A 277 21.75 -8.64 17.48
C LYS A 277 21.39 -9.44 16.23
N LEU A 278 20.59 -8.87 15.34
CA LEU A 278 20.17 -9.53 14.11
C LEU A 278 21.30 -9.67 13.08
N ILE A 279 22.19 -8.69 13.00
CA ILE A 279 23.45 -8.82 12.25
C ILE A 279 24.28 -9.98 12.83
N GLN A 280 24.36 -10.08 14.16
CA GLN A 280 25.14 -11.12 14.85
C GLN A 280 24.60 -12.53 14.61
N GLU A 281 23.28 -12.71 14.54
CA GLU A 281 22.64 -13.96 14.07
C GLU A 281 22.89 -14.20 12.57
N ALA A 282 22.70 -13.17 11.72
CA ALA A 282 22.72 -13.30 10.27
C ALA A 282 24.12 -13.55 9.67
N TRP A 283 25.21 -13.13 10.31
CA TRP A 283 26.58 -13.40 9.86
C TRP A 283 27.23 -14.65 10.46
N ALA A 284 26.44 -15.55 11.07
CA ALA A 284 26.95 -16.78 11.68
C ALA A 284 27.83 -17.59 10.71
N GLN A 285 28.88 -18.23 11.25
CA GLN A 285 29.85 -18.95 10.42
C GLN A 285 29.20 -20.14 9.71
N ASP A 286 28.44 -20.95 10.45
CA ASP A 286 27.59 -21.99 9.89
C ASP A 286 26.35 -21.37 9.20
N PRO A 287 26.13 -21.60 7.89
CA PRO A 287 24.94 -21.13 7.19
C PRO A 287 23.62 -21.63 7.79
N ALA A 288 23.60 -22.80 8.44
CA ALA A 288 22.39 -23.36 9.03
C ALA A 288 21.93 -22.63 10.31
N GLN A 289 22.80 -21.85 10.95
CA GLN A 289 22.47 -21.04 12.13
C GLN A 289 21.92 -19.66 11.77
N ARG A 290 21.92 -19.29 10.48
CA ARG A 290 21.46 -17.97 10.02
C ARG A 290 19.92 -17.97 9.93
N PRO A 291 19.22 -16.96 10.46
CA PRO A 291 17.77 -16.84 10.33
C PRO A 291 17.34 -16.65 8.87
N SER A 292 16.12 -17.08 8.53
CA SER A 292 15.51 -16.76 7.23
C SER A 292 15.26 -15.26 7.09
N PHE A 293 15.13 -14.76 5.86
CA PHE A 293 14.72 -13.37 5.64
C PHE A 293 13.31 -13.06 6.17
N GLU A 294 12.43 -14.05 6.22
CA GLU A 294 11.14 -13.95 6.91
C GLU A 294 11.32 -13.69 8.41
N ALA A 295 12.11 -14.52 9.10
CA ALA A 295 12.42 -14.30 10.51
C ALA A 295 13.14 -12.96 10.75
N LEU A 296 14.01 -12.52 9.83
CA LEU A 296 14.65 -11.20 9.89
C LEU A 296 13.64 -10.07 9.67
N ARG A 297 12.76 -10.14 8.67
CA ARG A 297 11.66 -9.19 8.43
C ARG A 297 10.83 -9.02 9.70
N ASP A 298 10.40 -10.12 10.31
CA ASP A 298 9.53 -10.11 11.49
C ASP A 298 10.28 -9.60 12.72
N LYS A 299 11.52 -10.05 12.94
CA LYS A 299 12.40 -9.53 14.01
C LYS A 299 12.84 -8.08 13.76
N LEU A 300 12.78 -7.53 12.55
CA LEU A 300 13.03 -6.11 12.24
C LEU A 300 11.76 -5.27 12.33
N SER A 301 10.57 -5.86 12.16
CA SER A 301 9.29 -5.16 12.23
C SER A 301 9.13 -4.51 13.60
N GLN A 302 9.12 -3.18 13.65
CA GLN A 302 9.04 -2.49 14.92
C GLN A 302 7.58 -2.46 15.41
N PRO A 303 7.29 -2.90 16.66
CA PRO A 303 6.23 -2.28 17.42
C PRO A 303 6.76 -0.91 17.86
N SER A 304 6.52 0.14 17.06
CA SER A 304 6.82 1.51 17.48
C SER A 304 6.05 2.59 16.72
N ILE A 305 5.04 3.15 17.40
CA ILE A 305 4.95 4.61 17.53
C ILE A 305 5.71 5.00 18.81
N PRO A 306 6.58 6.02 18.79
CA PRO A 306 7.17 6.58 20.01
C PRO A 306 6.07 7.16 20.92
N LYS A 307 6.07 6.82 22.22
CA LYS A 307 5.02 7.20 23.20
C LYS A 307 4.77 8.72 23.36
N GLN A 308 5.58 9.59 22.74
CA GLN A 308 5.38 11.04 22.70
C GLN A 308 4.68 11.55 21.42
N LEU A 309 4.65 10.76 20.34
CA LEU A 309 3.86 11.05 19.12
C LEU A 309 2.43 10.47 19.21
N ALA A 310 2.19 9.53 20.11
CA ALA A 310 0.91 8.85 20.34
C ALA A 310 -0.23 9.75 20.90
N LYS A 311 -0.19 11.08 20.70
CA LYS A 311 -1.28 11.98 21.09
C LYS A 311 -2.17 12.43 19.94
N GLU A 312 -1.70 12.46 18.69
CA GLU A 312 -2.55 12.85 17.55
C GLU A 312 -2.23 12.06 16.27
N VAL A 313 -3.30 11.57 15.61
CA VAL A 313 -3.36 10.81 14.33
C VAL A 313 -3.03 9.30 14.44
N PRO A 314 -4.03 8.40 14.35
CA PRO A 314 -3.82 6.99 14.03
C PRO A 314 -3.36 6.85 12.57
N SER A 315 -2.42 5.95 12.30
CA SER A 315 -2.07 5.60 10.91
C SER A 315 -2.48 4.17 10.58
N TYR A 316 -2.99 3.96 9.36
CA TYR A 316 -3.60 2.70 8.94
C TYR A 316 -2.78 1.99 7.87
N TRP A 317 -2.65 0.67 7.99
CA TRP A 317 -2.08 -0.20 6.97
C TRP A 317 -3.14 -1.11 6.38
N LEU A 318 -3.47 -0.94 5.09
CA LEU A 318 -4.33 -1.87 4.37
C LEU A 318 -3.60 -3.21 4.19
N ARG A 319 -4.15 -4.28 4.77
CA ARG A 319 -3.60 -5.65 4.70
C ARG A 319 -4.26 -6.42 3.56
N CYS A 320 -5.59 -6.43 3.51
CA CYS A 320 -6.37 -7.06 2.45
C CYS A 320 -7.51 -6.15 1.98
N ALA A 321 -7.97 -6.34 0.75
CA ALA A 321 -9.14 -5.66 0.22
C ALA A 321 -9.83 -6.53 -0.83
N TRP A 322 -11.16 -6.56 -0.78
CA TRP A 322 -12.02 -7.36 -1.65
C TRP A 322 -13.11 -6.47 -2.23
N ARG A 323 -13.39 -6.59 -3.53
CA ARG A 323 -14.61 -6.05 -4.15
C ARG A 323 -15.77 -6.99 -3.84
N ILE A 324 -16.90 -6.42 -3.46
CA ILE A 324 -18.12 -7.15 -3.15
C ILE A 324 -19.01 -7.16 -4.40
N GLU A 325 -19.40 -8.36 -4.81
CA GLU A 325 -20.24 -8.63 -5.96
C GLU A 325 -21.46 -9.42 -5.49
N HIS A 326 -22.53 -8.72 -5.13
CA HIS A 326 -23.77 -9.31 -4.61
C HIS A 326 -25.01 -8.77 -5.35
N GLN A 327 -25.42 -9.47 -6.42
CA GLN A 327 -26.50 -9.04 -7.32
C GLN A 327 -27.76 -8.57 -6.58
N SER A 328 -28.34 -9.37 -5.67
CA SER A 328 -29.59 -9.01 -4.99
C SER A 328 -29.50 -7.82 -4.02
N LEU A 329 -28.29 -7.41 -3.61
CA LEU A 329 -28.08 -6.17 -2.85
C LEU A 329 -27.90 -4.98 -3.81
N TRP A 330 -27.22 -5.21 -4.93
CA TRP A 330 -27.10 -4.24 -6.02
C TRP A 330 -28.47 -3.89 -6.63
N ASP A 331 -29.34 -4.88 -6.87
CA ASP A 331 -30.67 -4.66 -7.44
C ASP A 331 -31.54 -3.79 -6.52
N LYS A 332 -31.53 -4.06 -5.21
CA LYS A 332 -32.19 -3.23 -4.18
C LYS A 332 -31.63 -1.82 -4.16
N TYR A 333 -30.30 -1.70 -4.22
CA TYR A 333 -29.61 -0.42 -4.23
C TYR A 333 -29.97 0.41 -5.48
N VAL A 334 -29.99 -0.20 -6.67
CA VAL A 334 -30.35 0.46 -7.93
C VAL A 334 -31.83 0.88 -7.93
N ALA A 335 -32.74 0.07 -7.38
CA ALA A 335 -34.14 0.43 -7.24
C ALA A 335 -34.33 1.68 -6.37
N GLU A 336 -33.78 1.66 -5.15
CA GLU A 336 -33.82 2.79 -4.22
C GLU A 336 -33.12 4.03 -4.81
N ARG A 337 -31.99 3.85 -5.50
CA ARG A 337 -31.29 4.93 -6.20
C ARG A 337 -32.16 5.60 -7.26
N ASN A 338 -32.90 4.82 -8.04
CA ASN A 338 -33.83 5.34 -9.05
C ASN A 338 -34.98 6.10 -8.39
N ASP A 339 -35.41 5.71 -7.19
CA ASP A 339 -36.43 6.44 -6.42
C ASP A 339 -35.91 7.79 -5.92
N VAL A 340 -34.65 7.87 -5.47
CA VAL A 340 -34.02 9.16 -5.15
C VAL A 340 -33.90 10.05 -6.39
N ILE A 341 -33.59 9.51 -7.58
CA ILE A 341 -33.61 10.26 -8.85
C ILE A 341 -35.01 10.84 -9.12
N ARG A 342 -36.07 10.06 -8.90
CA ARG A 342 -37.46 10.52 -9.08
C ARG A 342 -37.82 11.62 -8.09
N HIS A 343 -37.47 11.45 -6.81
CA HIS A 343 -37.71 12.43 -5.76
C HIS A 343 -36.99 13.76 -6.03
N LEU A 344 -35.69 13.74 -6.36
CA LEU A 344 -34.96 14.99 -6.60
C LEU A 344 -35.48 15.77 -7.82
N ARG A 345 -35.92 15.10 -8.88
CA ARG A 345 -36.59 15.76 -10.03
C ARG A 345 -37.88 16.47 -9.64
N GLN A 346 -38.67 15.87 -8.74
CA GLN A 346 -39.89 16.52 -8.22
C GLN A 346 -39.56 17.72 -7.33
N LEU A 347 -38.42 17.68 -6.64
CA LEU A 347 -37.93 18.74 -5.76
C LEU A 347 -37.12 19.84 -6.48
N GLU A 348 -36.96 19.82 -7.81
CA GLU A 348 -36.21 20.84 -8.57
C GLU A 348 -36.73 22.28 -8.37
N ARG A 349 -37.95 22.45 -7.83
CA ARG A 349 -38.56 23.75 -7.47
C ARG A 349 -38.33 24.17 -6.02
N SER A 350 -37.70 23.33 -5.19
CA SER A 350 -37.46 23.54 -3.77
C SER A 350 -35.99 23.82 -3.50
N SER A 351 -35.68 24.85 -2.73
CA SER A 351 -34.31 25.17 -2.30
C SER A 351 -33.81 24.16 -1.26
N ILE A 352 -33.31 23.01 -1.73
CA ILE A 352 -32.65 22.01 -0.87
C ILE A 352 -31.21 22.46 -0.61
N GLU A 353 -30.85 22.62 0.66
CA GLU A 353 -29.45 22.83 1.04
C GLU A 353 -28.60 21.60 0.70
N THR A 354 -27.52 21.82 -0.06
CA THR A 354 -26.54 20.78 -0.35
C THR A 354 -25.41 20.83 0.68
N PRO A 355 -25.03 19.71 1.32
CA PRO A 355 -23.92 19.71 2.27
C PRO A 355 -22.61 20.04 1.56
N GLN A 356 -21.75 20.86 2.18
CA GLN A 356 -20.35 20.95 1.75
C GLN A 356 -19.61 19.69 2.20
N TRP A 357 -19.41 18.73 1.30
CA TRP A 357 -18.77 17.45 1.58
C TRP A 357 -17.25 17.59 1.78
N ARG A 358 -16.65 16.67 2.55
CA ARG A 358 -15.20 16.67 2.82
C ARG A 358 -14.46 15.96 1.69
N SER A 359 -13.67 16.72 0.95
CA SER A 359 -13.07 16.26 -0.31
C SER A 359 -12.12 15.06 -0.22
N LYS A 360 -11.52 14.74 0.94
CA LYS A 360 -10.43 13.74 1.01
C LYS A 360 -10.81 12.33 0.55
N LEU A 361 -11.96 11.82 1.01
CA LEU A 361 -12.42 10.49 0.61
C LEU A 361 -12.92 10.51 -0.84
N GLU A 362 -13.56 11.60 -1.26
CA GLU A 362 -13.96 11.82 -2.65
C GLU A 362 -12.74 11.83 -3.58
N GLU A 363 -11.76 12.72 -3.38
CA GLU A 363 -10.47 12.81 -4.10
C GLU A 363 -9.74 11.46 -4.22
N ALA A 364 -9.73 10.67 -3.14
CA ALA A 364 -9.07 9.38 -3.15
C ALA A 364 -9.86 8.31 -3.91
N THR A 365 -11.19 8.44 -3.99
CA THR A 365 -12.09 7.51 -4.68
C THR A 365 -12.39 7.90 -6.13
N VAL A 366 -11.98 9.09 -6.60
CA VAL A 366 -12.07 9.54 -8.03
C VAL A 366 -11.52 8.50 -9.02
N GLY A 367 -10.51 7.73 -8.64
CA GLY A 367 -9.92 6.69 -9.50
C GLY A 367 -10.61 5.33 -9.45
N MET A 368 -11.69 5.15 -8.68
CA MET A 368 -12.39 3.86 -8.61
C MET A 368 -13.08 3.53 -9.94
N PRO A 369 -13.16 2.24 -10.32
CA PRO A 369 -13.57 1.83 -11.66
C PRO A 369 -15.05 2.09 -11.99
N ASP A 370 -15.90 2.32 -11.00
CA ASP A 370 -17.33 2.50 -11.16
C ASP A 370 -17.74 3.95 -10.87
N GLU A 371 -18.24 4.65 -11.89
CA GLU A 371 -18.68 6.05 -11.83
C GLU A 371 -19.76 6.26 -10.74
N LEU A 372 -19.73 7.42 -10.10
CA LEU A 372 -20.71 7.85 -9.10
C LEU A 372 -21.78 8.75 -9.73
N CYS A 373 -23.05 8.54 -9.36
CA CYS A 373 -24.15 9.40 -9.79
C CYS A 373 -24.16 10.75 -9.02
N ALA A 374 -23.35 11.71 -9.49
CA ALA A 374 -23.25 13.06 -8.90
C ALA A 374 -24.59 13.80 -8.70
N PRO A 375 -25.59 13.77 -9.63
CA PRO A 375 -26.85 14.49 -9.46
C PRO A 375 -27.70 14.11 -8.23
N ILE A 376 -27.48 12.92 -7.65
CA ILE A 376 -28.17 12.46 -6.44
C ILE A 376 -27.25 12.43 -5.20
N GLY A 377 -26.07 13.05 -5.31
CA GLY A 377 -25.04 13.04 -4.28
C GLY A 377 -24.51 11.65 -3.95
N GLU A 378 -24.54 10.71 -4.90
CA GLU A 378 -23.98 9.36 -4.74
C GLU A 378 -22.49 9.44 -4.43
N ARG A 379 -22.04 8.71 -3.40
CA ARG A 379 -20.69 8.82 -2.85
C ARG A 379 -20.19 7.56 -2.19
N TYR A 380 -18.89 7.45 -2.03
CA TYR A 380 -18.30 6.48 -1.10
C TYR A 380 -18.22 7.05 0.32
N LEU A 381 -18.65 6.26 1.29
CA LEU A 381 -18.49 6.50 2.72
C LEU A 381 -17.93 5.24 3.39
N LEU A 382 -17.49 5.38 4.64
CA LEU A 382 -16.90 4.30 5.41
C LEU A 382 -17.86 3.80 6.49
N HIS A 383 -17.91 2.48 6.66
CA HIS A 383 -18.60 1.83 7.78
C HIS A 383 -17.64 0.88 8.52
N GLY A 384 -17.28 1.25 9.74
CA GLY A 384 -16.52 0.38 10.65
C GLY A 384 -17.43 -0.67 11.27
N THR A 385 -17.00 -1.94 11.22
CA THR A 385 -17.77 -3.04 11.81
C THR A 385 -16.93 -3.86 12.78
N LYS A 386 -17.55 -4.88 13.37
CA LYS A 386 -16.90 -5.90 14.20
C LYS A 386 -16.83 -7.22 13.40
N PRO A 387 -15.83 -8.08 13.62
CA PRO A 387 -15.69 -9.34 12.88
C PRO A 387 -16.96 -10.20 12.88
N GLU A 388 -17.66 -10.27 14.02
CA GLU A 388 -18.83 -11.13 14.21
C GLU A 388 -20.02 -10.72 13.32
N VAL A 389 -20.13 -9.43 12.97
CA VAL A 389 -21.25 -8.85 12.17
C VAL A 389 -20.94 -8.81 10.67
N LEU A 390 -19.67 -9.03 10.31
CA LEU A 390 -19.16 -8.83 8.95
C LEU A 390 -19.80 -9.80 7.95
N LEU A 391 -19.98 -11.08 8.32
CA LEU A 391 -20.67 -12.05 7.46
C LEU A 391 -22.13 -11.67 7.24
N ASP A 392 -22.83 -11.15 8.25
CA ASP A 392 -24.25 -10.79 8.11
C ASP A 392 -24.42 -9.62 7.12
N ILE A 393 -23.56 -8.59 7.22
CA ILE A 393 -23.55 -7.47 6.27
C ILE A 393 -23.24 -7.96 4.84
N LEU A 394 -22.31 -8.90 4.67
CA LEU A 394 -21.99 -9.50 3.37
C LEU A 394 -23.14 -10.33 2.74
N HIS A 395 -24.07 -10.86 3.53
CA HIS A 395 -25.20 -11.66 3.03
C HIS A 395 -26.51 -10.86 2.92
N GLN A 396 -26.75 -9.93 3.83
CA GLN A 396 -28.05 -9.26 4.00
C GLN A 396 -28.01 -7.77 3.61
N GLY A 397 -26.82 -7.19 3.51
CA GLY A 397 -26.61 -5.74 3.43
C GLY A 397 -26.65 -5.10 4.82
N PHE A 398 -26.74 -3.77 4.85
CA PHE A 398 -26.99 -3.05 6.11
C PHE A 398 -28.41 -3.35 6.61
N ASN A 399 -28.65 -3.23 7.92
CA ASN A 399 -29.96 -3.52 8.51
C ASN A 399 -30.34 -2.43 9.52
N ASP A 400 -31.20 -1.51 9.08
CA ASP A 400 -31.79 -0.43 9.87
C ASP A 400 -32.79 -0.92 10.94
N LYS A 401 -33.48 -2.04 10.70
CA LYS A 401 -34.39 -2.64 11.68
C LYS A 401 -33.66 -3.12 12.93
N LEU A 402 -32.44 -3.64 12.77
CA LEU A 402 -31.53 -4.02 13.87
C LEU A 402 -30.75 -2.85 14.48
N ALA A 403 -30.82 -1.64 13.91
CA ALA A 403 -30.17 -0.47 14.48
C ALA A 403 -30.77 -0.14 15.86
N SER A 404 -29.89 0.13 16.83
CA SER A 404 -30.31 0.40 18.21
C SER A 404 -31.11 1.69 18.31
N LEU A 405 -32.31 1.63 18.90
CA LEU A 405 -33.11 2.79 19.30
C LEU A 405 -32.37 3.71 20.31
N ARG A 406 -31.24 3.28 20.88
CA ARG A 406 -30.34 4.09 21.72
C ARG A 406 -29.25 4.84 20.92
N GLY A 407 -29.27 4.78 19.59
CA GLY A 407 -28.39 5.58 18.73
C GLY A 407 -28.61 7.08 18.92
N MET A 408 -27.53 7.87 18.96
CA MET A 408 -27.63 9.30 19.31
C MET A 408 -28.49 10.12 18.35
N PHE A 409 -28.61 9.67 17.11
CA PHE A 409 -29.27 10.37 16.01
C PHE A 409 -30.30 9.48 15.29
N GLY A 410 -30.92 8.52 16.00
CA GLY A 410 -31.96 7.63 15.47
C GLY A 410 -31.48 6.26 15.00
N ALA A 411 -32.43 5.43 14.55
CA ALA A 411 -32.21 4.02 14.23
C ALA A 411 -31.98 3.78 12.72
N GLY A 412 -31.00 4.51 12.15
CA GLY A 412 -30.52 4.33 10.78
C GLY A 412 -29.17 3.59 10.70
N ALA A 413 -28.67 3.41 9.49
CA ALA A 413 -27.31 2.96 9.21
C ALA A 413 -26.34 4.15 9.23
N TYR A 414 -25.27 4.05 10.03
CA TYR A 414 -24.30 5.11 10.27
C TYR A 414 -23.06 4.94 9.39
N PHE A 415 -22.64 6.03 8.75
CA PHE A 415 -21.49 6.12 7.86
C PHE A 415 -20.64 7.36 8.19
N ALA A 416 -19.36 7.33 7.79
CA ALA A 416 -18.44 8.43 7.98
C ALA A 416 -17.68 8.80 6.70
N GLU A 417 -17.38 10.09 6.55
CA GLU A 417 -16.47 10.61 5.52
C GLU A 417 -14.98 10.37 5.86
N ASP A 418 -14.67 9.91 7.07
CA ASP A 418 -13.32 9.92 7.64
C ASP A 418 -12.94 8.56 8.28
N PRO A 419 -11.79 7.95 7.92
CA PRO A 419 -11.29 6.71 8.53
C PRO A 419 -11.10 6.78 10.06
N GLU A 420 -10.74 7.94 10.62
CA GLU A 420 -10.53 8.06 12.07
C GLU A 420 -11.86 7.97 12.86
N LYS A 421 -13.00 8.17 12.20
CA LYS A 421 -14.33 8.11 12.83
C LYS A 421 -14.86 6.68 12.97
N ILE A 422 -14.69 5.85 11.94
CA ILE A 422 -15.13 4.44 11.99
C ILE A 422 -14.42 3.65 13.11
N ASP A 423 -13.20 4.07 13.46
CA ASP A 423 -12.36 3.46 14.49
C ASP A 423 -12.94 3.57 15.91
N GLN A 424 -13.89 4.47 16.15
CA GLN A 424 -14.61 4.58 17.42
C GLN A 424 -15.54 3.38 17.70
N TYR A 425 -15.80 2.55 16.68
CA TYR A 425 -16.80 1.47 16.73
C TYR A 425 -16.28 0.12 16.23
N THR A 426 -15.16 0.09 15.49
CA THR A 426 -14.54 -1.17 15.05
C THR A 426 -13.94 -1.94 16.23
N ARG A 427 -14.06 -3.26 16.16
CA ARG A 427 -13.35 -4.18 17.05
C ARG A 427 -12.26 -4.91 16.28
N GLU A 428 -11.25 -5.30 17.03
CA GLU A 428 -10.15 -6.12 16.54
C GLU A 428 -10.64 -7.54 16.21
N ASP A 429 -10.10 -8.11 15.15
CA ASP A 429 -10.17 -9.53 14.87
C ASP A 429 -9.10 -10.25 15.70
N PRO A 430 -9.49 -11.08 16.68
CA PRO A 430 -8.58 -11.86 17.52
C PRO A 430 -7.77 -12.95 16.78
N GLY A 431 -7.93 -13.11 15.46
CA GLY A 431 -7.07 -13.96 14.64
C GLY A 431 -7.49 -15.42 14.60
N HIS A 432 -6.65 -16.27 14.00
CA HIS A 432 -7.09 -17.55 13.43
C HIS A 432 -7.52 -18.63 14.42
N GLU A 433 -7.26 -18.45 15.72
CA GLU A 433 -7.62 -19.38 16.80
C GLU A 433 -8.89 -18.95 17.56
N ALA A 434 -9.54 -17.85 17.15
CA ALA A 434 -10.68 -17.30 17.86
C ALA A 434 -11.98 -18.09 17.61
N PRO A 435 -12.62 -18.64 18.66
CA PRO A 435 -13.83 -19.43 18.50
C PRO A 435 -15.00 -18.58 17.98
N GLY A 436 -15.67 -19.06 16.93
CA GLY A 436 -16.83 -18.43 16.30
C GLY A 436 -16.53 -17.57 15.05
N LEU A 437 -15.26 -17.34 14.69
CA LEU A 437 -14.87 -16.61 13.47
C LEU A 437 -14.35 -17.51 12.34
N GLU A 438 -14.33 -18.82 12.53
CA GLU A 438 -13.78 -19.80 11.59
C GLU A 438 -14.46 -19.72 10.22
N ARG A 439 -15.79 -19.52 10.21
CA ARG A 439 -16.59 -19.35 8.99
C ARG A 439 -16.28 -18.03 8.27
N LEU A 440 -15.96 -16.96 9.00
CA LEU A 440 -15.53 -15.68 8.44
C LEU A 440 -14.15 -15.84 7.78
N HIS A 441 -13.17 -16.33 8.54
CA HIS A 441 -11.80 -16.46 8.06
C HIS A 441 -11.67 -17.45 6.91
N SER A 442 -12.41 -18.57 6.96
CA SER A 442 -12.42 -19.52 5.85
C SER A 442 -12.98 -18.93 4.56
N ARG A 443 -13.89 -17.96 4.65
CA ARG A 443 -14.54 -17.34 3.48
C ARG A 443 -13.77 -16.14 2.92
N LEU A 444 -13.11 -15.37 3.78
CA LEU A 444 -12.29 -14.22 3.34
C LEU A 444 -10.88 -14.61 2.89
N TYR A 445 -10.26 -15.59 3.57
CA TYR A 445 -8.84 -15.93 3.38
C TYR A 445 -8.67 -17.29 2.70
N ARG A 446 -9.11 -18.39 3.34
CA ARG A 446 -8.85 -19.76 2.84
C ARG A 446 -9.44 -20.01 1.45
N ALA A 447 -10.65 -19.52 1.18
CA ALA A 447 -11.29 -19.65 -0.14
C ALA A 447 -10.57 -18.91 -1.28
N GLY A 448 -9.67 -17.96 -0.96
CA GLY A 448 -8.82 -17.25 -1.92
C GLY A 448 -7.37 -17.71 -1.95
N GLY A 449 -6.99 -18.76 -1.21
CA GLY A 449 -5.60 -19.20 -1.07
C GLY A 449 -4.73 -18.32 -0.14
N HIS A 450 -5.34 -17.36 0.56
CA HIS A 450 -4.66 -16.44 1.48
C HIS A 450 -4.73 -16.93 2.93
N GLN A 451 -3.76 -16.54 3.76
CA GLN A 451 -3.83 -16.70 5.21
C GLN A 451 -4.38 -15.41 5.86
N HIS A 452 -4.86 -15.52 7.10
CA HIS A 452 -5.27 -14.35 7.88
C HIS A 452 -4.04 -13.45 8.12
N PRO A 453 -4.12 -12.12 7.91
CA PRO A 453 -2.96 -11.23 7.85
C PRO A 453 -2.30 -10.90 9.22
N GLY A 454 -2.44 -11.75 10.23
CA GLY A 454 -1.83 -11.63 11.55
C GLY A 454 -2.69 -10.88 12.58
N ASP A 455 -2.04 -10.33 13.59
CA ASP A 455 -2.70 -9.67 14.74
C ASP A 455 -3.12 -8.22 14.43
N HIS A 456 -3.96 -7.63 15.30
CA HIS A 456 -4.40 -6.23 15.23
C HIS A 456 -5.13 -5.87 13.93
N ILE A 457 -5.92 -6.80 13.40
CA ILE A 457 -6.72 -6.61 12.19
C ILE A 457 -8.08 -6.02 12.52
N PHE A 458 -8.53 -5.06 11.73
CA PHE A 458 -9.81 -4.37 11.84
C PHE A 458 -10.48 -4.38 10.47
N TYR A 459 -11.81 -4.31 10.47
CA TYR A 459 -12.60 -4.36 9.24
C TYR A 459 -13.45 -3.12 9.04
N CYS A 460 -13.44 -2.60 7.82
CA CYS A 460 -14.40 -1.60 7.39
C CYS A 460 -14.87 -1.85 5.97
N PHE A 461 -16.10 -1.43 5.69
CA PHE A 461 -16.65 -1.38 4.35
C PHE A 461 -16.41 0.01 3.76
N VAL A 462 -16.03 0.05 2.48
CA VAL A 462 -16.28 1.21 1.62
C VAL A 462 -17.64 0.99 0.99
N VAL A 463 -18.53 1.92 1.26
CA VAL A 463 -19.97 1.81 1.01
C VAL A 463 -20.36 2.87 0.00
N ARG A 464 -20.98 2.46 -1.11
CA ARG A 464 -21.64 3.40 -2.02
C ARG A 464 -22.99 3.78 -1.41
N VAL A 465 -23.19 5.07 -1.16
CA VAL A 465 -24.39 5.62 -0.52
C VAL A 465 -25.03 6.66 -1.41
N THR A 466 -26.34 6.54 -1.63
CA THR A 466 -27.16 7.55 -2.31
C THR A 466 -27.67 8.56 -1.30
N CYS A 467 -27.14 9.79 -1.31
CA CYS A 467 -27.45 10.76 -0.27
C CYS A 467 -28.77 11.52 -0.48
N GLY A 468 -29.16 11.85 -1.71
CA GLY A 468 -30.42 12.54 -2.01
C GLY A 468 -30.57 13.90 -1.33
N ALA A 469 -31.81 14.27 -1.01
CA ALA A 469 -32.11 15.45 -0.21
C ALA A 469 -31.61 15.22 1.23
N CYS A 470 -30.67 16.07 1.68
CA CYS A 470 -30.02 15.92 2.97
C CYS A 470 -30.64 16.86 4.01
N PHE A 471 -30.91 16.36 5.22
CA PHE A 471 -31.19 17.19 6.38
C PHE A 471 -29.87 17.55 7.07
N LEU A 472 -29.58 18.84 7.23
CA LEU A 472 -28.39 19.35 7.91
C LEU A 472 -28.73 19.73 9.36
N SER A 473 -28.19 19.00 10.34
CA SER A 473 -28.49 19.30 11.75
C SER A 473 -27.39 20.09 12.45
N HIS A 474 -27.78 21.14 13.17
CA HIS A 474 -26.93 21.95 14.04
C HIS A 474 -27.19 21.61 15.53
N GLY A 475 -26.54 20.58 16.10
CA GLY A 475 -26.74 20.25 17.53
C GLY A 475 -26.28 18.87 17.99
N PHE A 476 -26.42 18.58 19.28
CA PHE A 476 -26.05 17.31 19.91
C PHE A 476 -27.22 16.72 20.73
N LYS A 477 -27.52 15.42 20.52
CA LYS A 477 -28.60 14.65 21.18
C LYS A 477 -29.97 15.35 21.15
N ASP A 478 -30.68 15.45 22.28
CA ASP A 478 -32.11 15.78 22.38
C ASP A 478 -32.45 17.25 22.09
N LYS A 479 -31.48 17.99 21.53
CA LYS A 479 -31.66 19.28 20.84
C LYS A 479 -31.45 19.15 19.33
N LEU A 480 -31.94 18.06 18.72
CA LEU A 480 -32.26 18.01 17.29
C LEU A 480 -33.52 18.86 17.02
N ARG A 481 -33.37 20.17 17.20
CA ARG A 481 -34.30 21.22 16.76
C ARG A 481 -33.45 22.25 16.05
N ASP A 482 -33.95 22.77 14.94
CA ASP A 482 -33.36 23.96 14.34
C ASP A 482 -33.42 25.09 15.38
N HIS A 483 -32.35 25.87 15.49
CA HIS A 483 -32.29 26.94 16.49
C HIS A 483 -33.06 28.19 16.04
N ASP A 484 -33.52 28.22 14.77
CA ASP A 484 -34.33 29.29 14.18
C ASP A 484 -35.69 28.80 13.61
N SER A 485 -36.08 27.53 13.76
CA SER A 485 -37.44 27.07 13.38
C SER A 485 -37.98 25.87 14.19
N ASP A 486 -39.30 25.83 14.40
CA ASP A 486 -40.02 24.75 15.11
C ASP A 486 -40.11 23.41 14.33
N PHE A 487 -39.13 23.12 13.48
CA PHE A 487 -39.18 22.00 12.54
C PHE A 487 -38.77 20.66 13.18
N GLN A 488 -39.68 19.68 13.15
CA GLN A 488 -39.45 18.35 13.72
C GLN A 488 -38.67 17.45 12.75
N VAL A 489 -37.48 16.96 13.17
CA VAL A 489 -36.54 16.20 12.31
C VAL A 489 -37.03 14.78 11.95
N PHE A 490 -37.77 14.13 12.85
CA PHE A 490 -38.28 12.77 12.67
C PHE A 490 -39.80 12.75 12.61
N VAL A 491 -40.38 11.86 11.81
CA VAL A 491 -41.85 11.71 11.74
C VAL A 491 -42.42 11.25 13.08
N ASN A 492 -41.76 10.29 13.74
CA ASN A 492 -42.23 9.60 14.94
C ASN A 492 -41.15 9.55 16.05
N GLU A 493 -41.57 9.24 17.29
CA GLU A 493 -40.68 9.11 18.45
C GLU A 493 -39.65 7.96 18.34
N ASP A 494 -39.90 6.96 17.48
CA ASP A 494 -38.98 5.85 17.23
C ASP A 494 -37.71 6.24 16.45
N ARG A 495 -37.67 7.48 15.93
CA ARG A 495 -36.55 8.05 15.16
C ARG A 495 -36.10 7.13 14.01
N ARG A 496 -37.05 6.49 13.32
CA ARG A 496 -36.81 5.61 12.16
C ARG A 496 -37.01 6.27 10.80
N GLU A 497 -37.72 7.40 10.74
CA GLU A 497 -38.04 8.09 9.49
C GLU A 497 -37.83 9.61 9.65
N LEU A 498 -37.15 10.23 8.67
CA LEU A 498 -36.94 11.68 8.63
C LEU A 498 -38.20 12.40 8.12
N SER A 499 -38.39 13.63 8.58
CA SER A 499 -39.48 14.49 8.11
C SER A 499 -39.42 14.79 6.61
N ALA A 500 -40.51 15.33 6.09
CA ALA A 500 -40.61 15.73 4.68
C ALA A 500 -39.82 17.01 4.38
N VAL A 501 -39.32 17.13 3.15
CA VAL A 501 -38.78 18.39 2.62
C VAL A 501 -39.91 19.44 2.59
N PRO A 502 -39.74 20.63 3.18
CA PRO A 502 -40.78 21.66 3.18
C PRO A 502 -41.27 22.00 1.77
N GLY A 503 -42.60 22.07 1.60
CA GLY A 503 -43.23 22.39 0.32
C GLY A 503 -43.22 21.28 -0.72
N SER A 504 -42.79 20.06 -0.38
CA SER A 504 -42.88 18.90 -1.29
C SER A 504 -44.31 18.37 -1.45
N ASP A 505 -44.76 18.26 -2.70
CA ASP A 505 -45.99 17.57 -3.11
C ASP A 505 -45.71 16.67 -4.33
N PRO A 506 -45.85 15.33 -4.24
CA PRO A 506 -46.20 14.56 -3.04
C PRO A 506 -45.15 14.74 -1.92
N ARG A 507 -45.56 14.41 -0.69
CA ARG A 507 -44.73 14.57 0.52
C ARG A 507 -43.49 13.66 0.46
N ILE A 508 -42.32 14.25 0.20
CA ILE A 508 -41.06 13.51 0.04
C ILE A 508 -40.21 13.64 1.32
N PRO A 509 -39.80 12.53 1.98
CA PRO A 509 -38.90 12.56 3.14
C PRO A 509 -37.49 13.01 2.75
N TYR A 510 -36.78 13.64 3.69
CA TYR A 510 -35.32 13.75 3.59
C TYR A 510 -34.70 12.34 3.53
N HIS A 511 -33.72 12.14 2.66
CA HIS A 511 -33.11 10.83 2.41
C HIS A 511 -31.99 10.51 3.40
N THR A 512 -31.23 11.53 3.80
CA THR A 512 -30.02 11.38 4.64
C THR A 512 -29.96 12.46 5.70
N LEU A 513 -29.60 12.10 6.94
CA LEU A 513 -29.25 13.05 7.99
C LEU A 513 -27.73 13.25 8.01
N VAL A 514 -27.28 14.49 7.90
CA VAL A 514 -25.86 14.87 7.99
C VAL A 514 -25.67 15.73 9.23
N VAL A 515 -24.97 15.19 10.23
CA VAL A 515 -24.76 15.85 11.52
C VAL A 515 -23.55 16.76 11.44
N GLN A 516 -23.78 18.08 11.53
CA GLN A 516 -22.73 19.09 11.55
C GLN A 516 -22.27 19.40 12.98
N THR A 517 -20.98 19.71 13.14
CA THR A 517 -20.33 19.92 14.45
C THR A 517 -20.49 21.36 14.96
N GLY A 518 -21.08 21.55 16.13
CA GLY A 518 -21.21 22.86 16.81
C GLY A 518 -20.01 23.23 17.70
N LYS A 519 -19.90 24.52 18.08
CA LYS A 519 -18.73 25.09 18.80
C LYS A 519 -18.76 25.05 20.34
N GLU A 520 -19.80 24.52 20.98
CA GLU A 520 -19.98 24.70 22.44
C GLU A 520 -19.19 23.72 23.35
N ALA A 521 -17.95 24.11 23.62
CA ALA A 521 -17.26 24.20 24.92
C ALA A 521 -17.26 23.06 25.99
N LYS A 522 -18.13 22.05 26.00
CA LYS A 522 -18.11 20.99 27.05
C LYS A 522 -18.10 19.54 26.57
N HIS A 523 -18.54 19.23 25.36
CA HIS A 523 -18.38 17.90 24.76
C HIS A 523 -17.77 18.05 23.36
N ARG A 524 -16.44 17.95 23.28
CA ARG A 524 -15.67 18.06 22.03
C ARG A 524 -15.97 16.91 21.07
N ILE A 525 -16.93 17.12 20.15
CA ILE A 525 -16.91 16.45 18.84
C ILE A 525 -16.38 17.46 17.82
N GLU A 526 -15.08 17.76 17.94
CA GLU A 526 -14.41 18.79 17.11
C GLU A 526 -13.96 18.28 15.74
N ARG A 527 -14.06 16.97 15.45
CA ARG A 527 -13.27 16.34 14.37
C ARG A 527 -14.06 15.67 13.22
N PHE A 528 -15.21 15.03 13.46
CA PHE A 528 -15.89 14.19 12.43
C PHE A 528 -17.39 14.41 12.35
N ARG A 529 -17.93 14.44 11.13
CA ARG A 529 -19.38 14.40 10.85
C ARG A 529 -19.87 12.95 10.77
N GLU A 530 -21.14 12.74 11.09
CA GLU A 530 -21.85 11.48 10.88
C GLU A 530 -22.89 11.64 9.76
N VAL A 531 -22.97 10.64 8.89
CA VAL A 531 -23.92 10.57 7.78
C VAL A 531 -24.80 9.35 8.01
N ILE A 532 -26.11 9.54 8.13
CA ILE A 532 -27.04 8.48 8.55
C ILE A 532 -28.11 8.29 7.48
N SER A 533 -28.23 7.06 6.98
CA SER A 533 -29.35 6.66 6.11
C SER A 533 -30.38 5.87 6.90
N PHE A 534 -31.64 6.25 6.76
CA PHE A 534 -32.79 5.55 7.33
C PHE A 534 -33.45 4.55 6.37
N SER A 535 -32.83 4.30 5.21
CA SER A 535 -33.08 3.12 4.38
C SER A 535 -31.76 2.37 4.21
N ALA A 536 -31.75 1.11 4.65
CA ALA A 536 -30.68 0.17 4.40
C ALA A 536 -30.37 -0.01 2.90
N ASN A 537 -31.39 0.10 2.03
CA ASN A 537 -31.22 -0.08 0.59
C ASN A 537 -30.50 1.12 -0.07
N ARG A 538 -30.39 2.28 0.58
CA ARG A 538 -29.59 3.43 0.07
C ARG A 538 -28.08 3.21 0.18
N ALA A 539 -27.63 2.05 0.67
CA ALA A 539 -26.23 1.74 0.92
C ALA A 539 -25.83 0.36 0.36
N TYR A 540 -24.92 0.34 -0.62
CA TYR A 540 -24.31 -0.89 -1.13
C TYR A 540 -22.88 -1.05 -0.57
N PRO A 541 -22.58 -2.13 0.18
CA PRO A 541 -21.21 -2.43 0.59
C PRO A 541 -20.42 -2.87 -0.64
N GLU A 542 -19.54 -2.01 -1.16
CA GLU A 542 -18.88 -2.21 -2.45
C GLU A 542 -17.48 -2.80 -2.31
N TYR A 543 -16.75 -2.40 -1.26
CA TYR A 543 -15.48 -3.01 -0.90
C TYR A 543 -15.45 -3.35 0.58
N LEU A 544 -14.83 -4.48 0.92
CA LEU A 544 -14.40 -4.80 2.28
C LEU A 544 -12.90 -4.58 2.38
N LEU A 545 -12.45 -3.90 3.43
CA LEU A 545 -11.05 -3.68 3.75
C LEU A 545 -10.71 -4.38 5.08
N ALA A 546 -9.61 -5.12 5.11
CA ALA A 546 -8.92 -5.51 6.33
C ALA A 546 -7.71 -4.59 6.51
N TYR A 547 -7.68 -3.86 7.62
CA TYR A 547 -6.62 -2.89 7.92
C TYR A 547 -6.03 -3.14 9.31
N GLN A 548 -4.78 -2.75 9.50
CA GLN A 548 -4.08 -2.79 10.78
C GLN A 548 -3.89 -1.35 11.29
N ARG A 549 -4.10 -1.16 12.60
CA ARG A 549 -3.74 0.09 13.30
C ARG A 549 -2.23 0.06 13.61
N VAL A 550 -1.57 1.20 13.42
CA VAL A 550 -0.13 1.40 13.67
C VAL A 550 0.06 2.28 14.90
#